data_AF-A0A3B0MSF6-F1
#
_entry.id   AF-A0A3B0MSF6-F1
#
_cell.length_a   1.000
_cell.length_b   1.000
_cell.length_c   1.000
_cell.angle_alpha   90.00
_cell.angle_beta   90.00
_cell.angle_gamma   90.00
#
_symmetry.space_group_name_H-M   'P 1'
#
loop_
_entity.id
_entity.type
_entity.pdbx_description
1 polymer ?
#
loop_
_entity_poly.entity_id
_entity_poly.type
_entity_poly.pdbx_seq_one_letter_code
_entity_poly.pdbx_strand_id
1 'polypeptide(L)'
;MVLLDCEEFLMELTKMIQEDSTNKSKSLWITYKRYIPNTRTWKHKKDIETIIEEDPVCLIRAKIGKKKISTHVPNSICENFSAAINHISDSMITHQIS
;
A
#
# COMPACT_ATOMS: atom_id res chain seq x y z
N MET A 1 -7.87 -4.03 8.46
CA MET A 1 -7.00 -3.38 7.46
C MET A 1 -6.38 -2.21 8.19
N VAL A 2 -5.06 -2.16 8.24
CA VAL A 2 -4.31 -1.15 9.00
C VAL A 2 -3.71 -0.16 8.01
N LEU A 3 -3.84 1.13 8.29
CA LEU A 3 -3.14 2.18 7.55
C LEU A 3 -1.81 2.42 8.25
N LEU A 4 -0.72 2.23 7.53
CA LEU A 4 0.65 2.33 8.00
C LEU A 4 1.39 3.43 7.23
N ASP A 5 2.44 3.95 7.82
CA ASP A 5 3.39 4.79 7.08
C ASP A 5 4.15 3.95 6.04
N CYS A 6 4.79 4.64 5.08
CA CYS A 6 5.42 3.96 3.96
C CYS A 6 6.51 2.97 4.39
N GLU A 7 7.33 3.35 5.37
CA GLU A 7 8.40 2.49 5.90
C GLU A 7 7.83 1.26 6.63
N GLU A 8 6.89 1.47 7.54
CA GLU A 8 6.20 0.41 8.27
C GLU A 8 5.47 -0.55 7.32
N PHE A 9 4.87 -0.04 6.26
CA PHE A 9 4.23 -0.85 5.22
C PHE A 9 5.23 -1.79 4.54
N LEU A 10 6.42 -1.31 4.16
CA LEU A 10 7.46 -2.12 3.51
C LEU A 10 8.00 -3.21 4.46
N MET A 11 8.20 -2.86 5.73
CA MET A 11 8.61 -3.82 6.77
C MET A 11 7.57 -4.91 6.99
N GLU A 12 6.30 -4.52 7.18
CA GLU A 12 5.22 -5.49 7.42
C GLU A 12 4.92 -6.31 6.17
N LEU A 13 5.04 -5.74 4.96
CA LEU A 13 4.91 -6.49 3.70
C LEU A 13 5.97 -7.59 3.62
N THR A 14 7.24 -7.26 3.89
CA THR A 14 8.35 -8.21 3.88
C THR A 14 8.10 -9.34 4.89
N LYS A 15 7.71 -8.99 6.12
CA LYS A 15 7.37 -9.94 7.16
C LYS A 15 6.18 -10.83 6.78
N MET A 16 5.11 -10.24 6.23
CA MET A 16 3.93 -10.98 5.77
C MET A 16 4.30 -12.08 4.78
N ILE A 17 5.26 -11.81 3.89
CA ILE A 17 5.66 -12.78 2.88
C ILE A 17 6.64 -13.80 3.44
N GLN A 18 7.59 -13.40 4.28
CA GLN A 18 8.51 -14.32 4.95
C GLN A 18 7.77 -15.33 5.83
N GLU A 19 6.79 -14.89 6.63
CA GLU A 19 5.98 -15.78 7.46
C GLU A 19 5.13 -16.75 6.63
N ASP A 20 4.62 -16.29 5.49
CA ASP A 20 3.74 -17.08 4.63
C ASP A 20 4.50 -17.98 3.63
N SER A 21 5.82 -17.80 3.47
CA SER A 21 6.68 -18.73 2.72
C SER A 21 6.60 -20.18 3.22
N THR A 22 6.19 -20.35 4.49
CA THR A 22 5.92 -21.65 5.11
C THR A 22 4.62 -22.32 4.63
N ASN A 23 3.72 -21.58 3.99
CA ASN A 23 2.35 -21.99 3.66
C ASN A 23 2.07 -21.73 2.16
N LYS A 24 2.54 -22.64 1.29
CA LYS A 24 2.58 -22.54 -0.19
C LYS A 24 1.25 -22.26 -0.93
N SER A 25 0.12 -22.07 -0.24
CA SER A 25 -1.21 -21.99 -0.84
C SER A 25 -1.86 -20.60 -0.86
N LYS A 26 -1.19 -19.53 -0.40
CA LYS A 26 -1.79 -18.20 -0.36
C LYS A 26 -1.13 -17.25 -1.34
N SER A 27 -1.97 -16.46 -2.01
CA SER A 27 -1.53 -15.43 -2.96
C SER A 27 -1.44 -14.07 -2.29
N LEU A 28 -0.39 -13.30 -2.64
CA LEU A 28 -0.28 -11.89 -2.34
C LEU A 28 -1.08 -11.06 -3.35
N TRP A 29 -1.97 -10.22 -2.84
CA TRP A 29 -2.74 -9.26 -3.63
C TRP A 29 -2.27 -7.86 -3.29
N ILE A 30 -1.81 -7.10 -4.31
CA ILE A 30 -1.49 -5.69 -4.17
C ILE A 30 -2.42 -4.89 -5.09
N THR A 31 -3.01 -3.82 -4.57
CA THR A 31 -3.87 -2.90 -5.33
C THR A 31 -3.39 -1.48 -5.18
N TYR A 32 -3.44 -0.72 -6.27
CA TYR A 32 -3.09 0.69 -6.35
C TYR A 32 -4.35 1.48 -6.72
N LYS A 33 -4.64 2.55 -5.98
CA LYS A 33 -5.83 3.36 -6.24
C LYS A 33 -5.52 4.84 -6.02
N ARG A 34 -5.86 5.69 -6.99
CA ARG A 34 -5.87 7.15 -6.80
C ARG A 34 -6.77 7.50 -5.60
N TYR A 35 -6.23 8.26 -4.66
CA TYR A 35 -6.93 8.70 -3.46
C TYR A 35 -6.66 10.19 -3.26
N ILE A 36 -7.74 10.94 -3.04
CA ILE A 36 -7.65 12.35 -2.64
C ILE A 36 -8.09 12.36 -1.18
N PRO A 37 -7.20 12.65 -0.22
CA PRO A 37 -7.59 12.67 1.18
C PRO A 37 -8.68 13.72 1.42
N ASN A 38 -9.47 13.51 2.47
CA ASN A 38 -10.54 14.42 2.90
C ASN A 38 -11.71 14.69 1.91
N THR A 39 -11.77 14.03 0.76
CA THR A 39 -12.86 14.21 -0.23
C THR A 39 -14.20 13.51 0.08
N ARG A 40 -14.25 12.67 1.12
CA ARG A 40 -15.41 11.80 1.38
C ARG A 40 -16.65 12.53 1.93
N THR A 41 -16.51 13.80 2.33
CA THR A 41 -17.58 14.64 2.89
C THR A 41 -18.35 15.44 1.84
N TRP A 42 -18.02 15.33 0.54
CA TRP A 42 -18.64 16.13 -0.53
C TRP A 42 -20.19 16.07 -0.56
N LYS A 43 -20.80 14.98 -0.06
CA LYS A 43 -22.26 14.82 -0.10
C LYS A 43 -23.05 15.66 0.93
N HIS A 44 -22.42 16.44 1.82
CA HIS A 44 -23.18 17.11 2.90
C HIS A 44 -22.83 18.54 3.34
N LYS A 45 -21.88 19.26 2.74
CA LYS A 45 -21.64 20.66 3.15
C LYS A 45 -22.22 21.67 2.16
N LYS A 46 -23.29 22.35 2.58
CA LYS A 46 -23.86 23.57 1.99
C LYS A 46 -23.03 24.83 2.31
N ASP A 47 -21.93 24.68 3.04
CA ASP A 47 -21.05 25.77 3.40
C ASP A 47 -19.74 25.63 2.63
N ILE A 48 -19.47 26.64 1.80
CA ILE A 48 -18.25 26.84 1.05
C ILE A 48 -17.15 27.21 2.06
N GLU A 49 -16.73 26.23 2.86
CA GLU A 49 -15.40 26.28 3.47
C GLU A 49 -14.44 25.81 2.39
N THR A 50 -13.55 26.72 1.99
CA THR A 50 -12.47 26.57 1.02
C THR A 50 -12.02 25.12 0.89
N ILE A 51 -12.40 24.47 -0.22
CA ILE A 51 -11.90 23.13 -0.56
C ILE A 51 -10.40 23.31 -0.73
N ILE A 52 -9.63 22.92 0.28
CA ILE A 52 -8.19 22.76 0.11
C ILE A 52 -8.06 21.61 -0.89
N GLU A 53 -7.70 21.94 -2.12
CA GLU A 53 -7.39 20.95 -3.15
C GLU A 53 -6.14 20.21 -2.67
N GLU A 54 -6.34 19.12 -1.94
CA GLU A 54 -5.25 18.25 -1.56
C GLU A 54 -4.76 17.48 -2.78
N ASP A 55 -3.43 17.40 -2.89
CA ASP A 55 -2.82 16.67 -3.97
C ASP A 55 -3.23 15.19 -3.92
N PRO A 56 -3.61 14.61 -5.07
CA PRO A 56 -3.92 13.19 -5.15
C PRO A 56 -2.68 12.35 -4.80
N VAL A 57 -2.89 11.37 -3.92
CA VAL A 57 -1.90 10.36 -3.55
C VAL A 57 -2.31 8.98 -4.08
N CYS A 58 -1.38 8.03 -4.04
CA CYS A 58 -1.68 6.63 -4.34
C CYS A 58 -1.98 5.89 -3.03
N LEU A 59 -3.19 5.33 -2.90
CA LEU A 59 -3.52 4.39 -1.83
C LEU A 59 -3.18 2.97 -2.27
N ILE A 60 -2.18 2.41 -1.62
CA ILE A 60 -1.72 1.05 -1.85
C ILE A 60 -2.29 0.14 -0.77
N ARG A 61 -2.74 -1.06 -1.15
CA ARG A 61 -3.21 -2.09 -0.22
C ARG A 61 -2.58 -3.42 -0.55
N ALA A 62 -2.08 -4.12 0.45
CA ALA A 62 -1.58 -5.48 0.33
C ALA A 62 -2.40 -6.46 1.19
N LYS A 63 -2.60 -7.67 0.69
CA LYS A 63 -3.32 -8.75 1.38
C LYS A 63 -2.66 -10.10 1.10
N ILE A 64 -2.42 -10.86 2.18
CA ILE A 64 -2.08 -12.28 2.14
C ILE A 64 -3.02 -13.00 3.12
N GLY A 65 -3.86 -13.90 2.61
CA GLY A 65 -4.87 -14.59 3.41
C GLY A 65 -5.79 -13.63 4.18
N LYS A 66 -5.65 -13.60 5.51
CA LYS A 66 -6.43 -12.74 6.42
C LYS A 66 -5.73 -11.41 6.74
N LYS A 67 -4.41 -11.32 6.58
CA LYS A 67 -3.63 -10.11 6.86
C LYS A 67 -3.86 -9.07 5.76
N LYS A 68 -4.08 -7.81 6.16
CA LYS A 68 -4.41 -6.68 5.26
C LYS A 68 -3.77 -5.39 5.79
N ILE A 69 -2.86 -4.81 5.00
CA ILE A 69 -2.20 -3.54 5.29
C ILE A 69 -2.42 -2.54 4.13
N SER A 70 -2.25 -1.26 4.40
CA SER A 70 -2.40 -0.18 3.44
C SER A 70 -1.52 1.00 3.78
N THR A 71 -1.18 1.81 2.79
CA THR A 71 -0.39 3.04 2.96
C THR A 71 -0.77 4.08 1.91
N HIS A 72 -0.53 5.37 2.21
CA HIS A 72 -0.64 6.46 1.25
C HIS A 72 0.76 6.81 0.75
N VAL A 73 0.95 6.75 -0.57
CA VAL A 73 2.21 7.12 -1.22
C VAL A 73 2.00 8.45 -1.93
N PRO A 74 2.59 9.55 -1.45
CA PRO A 74 2.58 10.82 -2.16
C PRO A 74 3.45 10.72 -3.41
N ASN A 75 3.16 11.58 -4.39
CA ASN A 75 3.89 11.61 -5.67
C ASN A 75 5.40 11.85 -5.46
N SER A 76 5.78 12.60 -4.43
CA SER A 76 7.17 12.95 -4.10
C SER A 76 8.07 11.75 -3.79
N ILE A 77 7.51 10.62 -3.36
CA ILE A 77 8.29 9.42 -3.01
C ILE A 77 7.90 8.20 -3.86
N CYS A 78 7.01 8.39 -4.85
CA CYS A 78 6.42 7.31 -5.63
C CYS A 78 7.46 6.43 -6.33
N GLU A 79 8.48 7.03 -6.94
CA GLU A 79 9.55 6.32 -7.64
C GLU A 79 10.36 5.43 -6.69
N ASN A 80 10.81 5.99 -5.56
CA ASN A 80 11.57 5.28 -4.54
C ASN A 80 10.75 4.14 -3.91
N PHE A 81 9.46 4.40 -3.64
CA PHE A 81 8.56 3.40 -3.09
C PHE A 81 8.33 2.25 -4.07
N SER A 82 8.13 2.57 -5.36
CA SER A 82 8.00 1.56 -6.43
C SER A 82 9.25 0.69 -6.56
N ALA A 83 10.44 1.30 -6.52
CA ALA A 83 11.70 0.57 -6.53
C ALA A 83 11.83 -0.39 -5.33
N ALA A 84 11.42 0.05 -4.13
CA ALA A 84 11.43 -0.80 -2.94
C ALA A 84 10.47 -2.00 -3.06
N ILE A 85 9.26 -1.79 -3.59
CA ILE A 85 8.30 -2.88 -3.84
C ILE A 85 8.84 -3.88 -4.86
N ASN A 86 9.46 -3.40 -5.95
CA ASN A 86 10.05 -4.26 -6.96
C ASN A 86 11.21 -5.09 -6.37
N HIS A 87 12.08 -4.47 -5.58
CA HIS A 87 13.14 -5.18 -4.89
C HIS A 87 12.62 -6.28 -3.96
N ILE A 88 11.54 -6.00 -3.20
CA ILE A 88 10.88 -7.02 -2.35
C ILE A 88 10.38 -8.16 -3.23
N SER A 89 9.73 -7.88 -4.37
CA SER A 89 9.22 -8.89 -5.31
C SER A 89 10.33 -9.76 -5.91
N ASP A 90 11.43 -9.15 -6.35
CA ASP A 90 12.55 -9.85 -6.98
C ASP A 90 13.24 -10.79 -6.00
N SER A 91 13.45 -10.33 -4.76
CA SER A 91 14.01 -11.16 -3.68
C SER A 91 13.22 -12.44 -3.43
N MET A 92 11.94 -12.50 -3.82
CA MET A 92 11.08 -13.66 -3.60
C MET A 92 11.26 -14.72 -4.68
N ILE A 93 11.55 -14.30 -5.91
CA ILE A 93 11.75 -15.19 -7.04
C ILE A 93 13.03 -16.01 -6.83
N THR A 94 14.09 -15.37 -6.33
CA THR A 94 15.38 -16.04 -6.07
C THR A 94 15.27 -17.19 -5.06
N HIS A 95 14.41 -17.06 -4.04
CA HIS A 95 14.21 -18.09 -3.02
C HIS A 95 13.28 -19.24 -3.42
N GLN A 96 12.63 -19.20 -4.59
CA GLN A 96 11.83 -20.33 -5.10
C GLN A 96 12.60 -21.27 -6.05
N ILE A 97 13.82 -20.90 -6.47
CA ILE A 97 14.63 -21.65 -7.45
C ILE A 97 15.80 -22.42 -6.79
N SER A 98 15.97 -22.29 -5.47
CA SER A 98 16.95 -23.04 -4.66
C SER A 98 16.28 -24.11 -3.82
#